data_AF-A0A8J4XCF0-F1
#
_entry.id   AF-A0A8J4XCF0-F1
#
_cell.length_a   1.000
_cell.length_b   1.000
_cell.length_c   1.000
_cell.angle_alpha   90.00
_cell.angle_beta   90.00
_cell.angle_gamma   90.00
#
_symmetry.space_group_name_H-M   'P 1'
#
loop_
_entity.id
_entity.type
_entity.pdbx_description
1 polymer ?
#
loop_
_entity_poly.entity_id
_entity_poly.type
_entity_poly.pdbx_seq_one_letter_code
_entity_poly.pdbx_strand_id
1 'polypeptide(L)' 'MTASNLGSGPEKSFNAKEERKLRKPLIEKRRRERINSSLEQLKGIMVDAYNLDQSKLEKADVLEITVQHMEGLQRGIGQ' A
#
# COMPACT_ATOMS: atom_id res chain seq x y z
N MET A 1 13.92 -29.97 51.85
CA MET A 1 12.95 -28.86 51.80
C MET A 1 13.40 -27.89 50.73
N THR A 2 12.49 -27.55 49.83
CA THR A 2 12.70 -26.79 48.60
C THR A 2 12.75 -25.29 48.87
N ALA A 3 13.58 -24.55 48.13
CA ALA A 3 13.17 -23.36 47.37
C ALA A 3 14.41 -22.61 46.85
N SER A 4 14.73 -22.84 45.59
CA SER A 4 15.61 -21.98 44.80
C SER A 4 14.84 -20.70 44.45
N ASN A 5 15.28 -19.55 44.96
CA ASN A 5 14.68 -18.26 44.61
C ASN A 5 15.46 -17.65 43.43
N LEU A 6 15.00 -17.95 42.21
CA LEU A 6 15.43 -17.29 40.98
C LEU A 6 14.85 -15.89 40.93
N GLY A 7 15.65 -14.88 41.28
CA GLY A 7 15.35 -13.48 41.03
C GLY A 7 15.62 -13.12 39.57
N SER A 8 14.68 -13.42 38.68
CA SER A 8 14.65 -12.88 37.32
C SER A 8 14.42 -11.37 37.38
N GLY A 9 15.28 -10.62 36.67
CA GLY A 9 15.37 -9.16 36.67
C GLY A 9 14.16 -8.42 36.09
N PRO A 10 14.27 -7.09 35.90
CA PRO A 10 13.14 -6.24 35.58
C PRO A 10 12.65 -6.53 34.16
N GLU A 11 11.55 -7.26 34.05
CA GLU A 11 10.74 -7.36 32.85
C GLU A 11 10.31 -5.93 32.47
N LYS A 12 11.03 -5.33 31.51
CA LYS A 12 10.62 -4.09 30.85
C LYS A 12 9.31 -4.40 30.13
N SER A 13 8.20 -4.11 30.80
CA SER A 13 6.88 -3.98 30.20
C SER A 13 6.93 -2.88 29.14
N PHE A 14 7.34 -3.23 27.91
CA PHE A 14 7.17 -2.36 26.76
C PHE A 14 5.67 -2.09 26.64
N ASN A 15 5.32 -0.83 26.87
CA ASN A 15 3.95 -0.37 26.93
C ASN A 15 3.29 -0.69 25.56
N ALA A 16 2.35 -1.64 25.51
CA ALA A 16 1.70 -2.08 24.27
C ALA A 16 1.07 -0.92 23.45
N LYS A 17 0.86 0.24 24.10
CA LYS A 17 0.50 1.51 23.44
C LYS A 17 1.63 2.10 22.58
N GLU A 18 2.89 2.03 23.00
CA GLU A 18 4.05 2.49 22.23
C GLU A 18 4.33 1.57 21.05
N GLU A 19 4.19 0.26 21.26
CA GLU A 19 4.33 -0.73 20.19
C GLU A 19 3.24 -0.57 19.11
N ARG A 20 1.98 -0.30 19.50
CA ARG A 20 0.93 0.09 18.54
C ARG A 20 1.23 1.42 17.84
N LYS A 21 1.82 2.39 18.54
CA LYS A 21 2.22 3.68 17.93
C LYS A 21 3.36 3.54 16.92
N LEU A 22 4.23 2.52 17.07
CA LEU A 22 5.32 2.21 16.14
C LEU A 22 4.88 1.26 15.00
N ARG A 23 3.97 0.33 15.26
CA ARG A 23 3.43 -0.59 14.23
C ARG A 23 2.49 0.12 13.24
N LYS A 24 1.70 1.08 13.71
CA LYS A 24 0.80 1.88 12.86
C LYS A 24 1.50 2.61 11.68
N PRO A 25 2.61 3.35 11.87
CA PRO A 25 3.32 3.98 10.77
C PRO A 25 3.95 2.97 9.81
N LEU A 26 4.34 1.78 10.28
CA LEU A 26 4.85 0.70 9.41
C LEU A 26 3.75 0.10 8.52
N ILE A 27 2.56 -0.14 9.07
CA ILE A 27 1.42 -0.65 8.30
C ILE A 27 0.98 0.38 7.25
N GLU A 28 0.92 1.65 7.63
CA GLU A 28 0.56 2.72 6.70
C GLU A 28 1.63 2.91 5.61
N LYS A 29 2.91 2.80 5.95
CA LYS A 29 4.00 2.80 4.97
C LYS A 29 3.81 1.68 3.94
N ARG A 30 3.55 0.44 4.40
CA ARG A 30 3.31 -0.70 3.51
C ARG A 30 2.05 -0.51 2.65
N ARG A 31 1.00 0.08 3.22
CA ARG A 31 -0.23 0.42 2.47
C ARG A 31 0.07 1.42 1.36
N ARG A 32 0.82 2.49 1.66
CA ARG A 32 1.23 3.51 0.69
C ARG A 32 2.13 2.94 -0.40
N GLU A 33 3.09 2.09 -0.05
CA GLU A 33 3.94 1.39 -1.01
C GLU A 33 3.10 0.55 -1.98
N ARG A 34 2.13 -0.23 -1.47
CA ARG A 34 1.21 -0.99 -2.31
C ARG A 34 0.42 -0.08 -3.26
N ILE A 35 -0.15 1.01 -2.75
CA ILE A 35 -0.92 1.97 -3.57
C ILE A 35 -0.04 2.58 -4.66
N ASN A 36 1.17 3.04 -4.31
CA ASN A 36 2.08 3.64 -5.28
C ASN A 36 2.55 2.61 -6.32
N SER A 37 2.83 1.38 -5.92
CA SER A 37 3.19 0.30 -6.86
C SER A 37 2.07 0.01 -7.84
N SER A 38 0.81 -0.03 -7.39
CA SER A 38 -0.33 -0.23 -8.28
C SER A 38 -0.54 0.96 -9.22
N LEU A 39 -0.37 2.20 -8.74
CA LEU A 39 -0.47 3.39 -9.58
C LEU A 39 0.62 3.43 -10.67
N GLU A 40 1.84 3.03 -10.36
CA GLU A 40 2.92 2.97 -11.35
C GLU A 40 2.64 1.91 -12.43
N GLN A 41 2.13 0.74 -12.02
CA GLN A 41 1.70 -0.30 -12.95
C GLN A 41 0.57 0.18 -13.86
N LEU A 42 -0.46 0.82 -13.29
CA LEU A 42 -1.55 1.42 -14.07
C LEU A 42 -1.03 2.46 -15.06
N LYS A 43 -0.11 3.33 -14.61
CA LYS A 43 0.52 4.34 -15.45
C LYS A 43 1.24 3.72 -16.64
N GLY A 44 2.03 2.65 -16.42
CA GLY A 44 2.69 1.92 -17.51
C GLY A 44 1.70 1.33 -18.51
N ILE A 45 0.67 0.62 -18.04
CA ILE A 45 -0.36 0.02 -18.90
C ILE A 45 -1.07 1.10 -19.74
N MET A 46 -1.42 2.25 -19.14
CA MET A 46 -2.08 3.34 -19.88
C MET A 46 -1.15 4.02 -20.88
N VAL A 47 0.13 4.22 -20.53
CA VAL A 47 1.15 4.75 -21.47
C VAL A 47 1.28 3.84 -22.68
N ASP A 48 1.39 2.52 -22.47
CA ASP A 48 1.53 1.55 -23.54
C ASP A 48 0.25 1.44 -24.39
N ALA A 49 -0.93 1.42 -23.76
CA ALA A 49 -2.21 1.27 -24.44
C ALA A 49 -2.59 2.49 -25.30
N TYR A 50 -2.23 3.70 -24.85
CA TYR A 50 -2.65 4.96 -25.47
C TYR A 50 -1.49 5.78 -26.07
N ASN A 51 -0.25 5.24 -26.07
CA ASN A 51 0.98 5.93 -26.50
C ASN A 51 1.16 7.31 -25.83
N LEU A 52 0.90 7.38 -24.52
CA LEU A 52 0.95 8.63 -23.76
C LEU A 52 2.37 8.96 -23.30
N ASP A 53 2.64 10.25 -23.07
CA ASP A 53 3.90 10.70 -22.51
C ASP A 53 3.90 10.50 -20.98
N GLN A 54 4.71 9.56 -20.50
CA GLN A 54 4.84 9.23 -19.08
C GLN A 54 5.20 10.45 -18.22
N SER A 55 5.97 11.41 -18.76
CA SER A 55 6.43 12.59 -18.03
C SER A 55 5.31 13.58 -17.69
N LYS A 56 4.19 13.52 -18.42
CA LYS A 56 3.04 14.43 -18.27
C LYS A 56 1.86 13.82 -17.54
N LEU A 57 1.91 12.51 -17.25
CA LEU A 57 0.81 11.80 -16.60
C LEU A 57 0.87 11.99 -15.08
N GLU A 58 -0.03 12.82 -14.54
CA GLU A 58 -0.21 12.97 -13.10
C GLU A 58 -1.03 11.82 -12.52
N LYS A 59 -1.04 11.70 -11.18
CA LYS A 59 -1.79 10.63 -10.50
C LYS A 59 -3.30 10.71 -10.76
N ALA A 60 -3.84 11.92 -10.93
CA ALA A 60 -5.25 12.12 -11.23
C ALA A 60 -5.59 11.60 -12.64
N ASP A 61 -4.77 11.98 -13.64
CA ASP A 61 -4.94 11.52 -15.02
C ASP A 61 -4.87 10.00 -15.13
N VAL A 62 -3.91 9.37 -14.44
CA VAL A 62 -3.78 7.90 -14.41
C VAL A 62 -5.09 7.26 -13.94
N LEU A 63 -5.71 7.80 -12.89
CA LEU A 63 -6.97 7.28 -12.36
C LEU A 63 -8.12 7.51 -13.35
N GLU A 64 -8.23 8.70 -13.92
CA GLU A 64 -9.29 9.05 -14.87
C GLU A 64 -9.24 8.20 -16.14
N ILE A 65 -8.08 8.10 -16.78
CA ILE A 65 -7.87 7.33 -18.00
C ILE A 65 -8.11 5.84 -17.73
N THR A 66 -7.67 5.32 -16.57
CA THR A 66 -7.93 3.93 -16.19
C THR A 66 -9.43 3.65 -16.06
N VAL A 67 -10.19 4.56 -15.43
CA VAL A 67 -11.65 4.41 -15.30
C VAL A 67 -12.32 4.43 -16.67
N GLN A 68 -11.96 5.38 -17.53
CA GLN A 68 -12.49 5.48 -18.89
C GLN A 68 -12.19 4.21 -19.71
N HIS A 69 -10.98 3.66 -19.59
CA HIS A 69 -10.60 2.41 -20.22
C HIS A 69 -11.47 1.24 -19.74
N MET A 70 -11.66 1.09 -18.42
CA MET A 70 -12.50 0.03 -17.85
C MET A 70 -13.96 0.13 -18.28
N GLU A 71 -14.53 1.34 -18.34
CA GLU A 71 -15.88 1.52 -18.86
C GLU A 71 -15.97 1.19 -20.35
N GLY A 72 -14.95 1.52 -21.14
CA GLY A 72 -14.83 1.14 -22.54
C GLY A 72 -14.86 -0.38 -22.71
N LEU A 73 -14.07 -1.09 -21.89
CA LEU A 73 -14.05 -2.56 -21.86
C LEU A 73 -15.43 -3.14 -21.48
N GLN A 74 -16.08 -2.60 -20.45
CA GLN A 74 -17.41 -3.05 -20.04
C GLN A 74 -18.47 -2.86 -21.13
N ARG A 75 -18.41 -1.75 -21.88
CA ARG A 75 -19.31 -1.51 -23.01
C ARG A 75 -19.01 -2.40 -24.22
N GLY A 76 -17.75 -2.81 -24.42
CA GLY A 76 -17.35 -3.72 -25.50
C GLY A 76 -17.61 -5.20 -25.22
N ILE A 77 -17.76 -5.62 -23.95
CA ILE A 77 -18.03 -7.02 -23.56
C ILE A 77 -19.51 -7.43 -23.80
N GLY A 78 -20.36 -6.51 -24.28
CA GLY A 78 -21.78 -6.75 -24.56
C GLY A 78 -22.18 -6.80 -26.03
N GLN A 79 -21.25 -6.86 -26.99
CA GLN A 79 -21.52 -6.89 -28.44
C GLN A 79 -20.81 -8.08 -29.12
#